data_AF-A0A3P8R6B7-F1
#
_entry.id   AF-A0A3P8R6B7-F1
#
_cell.length_a   1.000
_cell.length_b   1.000
_cell.length_c   1.000
_cell.angle_alpha   90.00
_cell.angle_beta   90.00
_cell.angle_gamma   90.00
#
_symmetry.space_group_name_H-M   'P 1'
#
loop_
_entity.id
_entity.type
_entity.pdbx_description
1 polymer ?
#
loop_
_entity_poly.entity_id
_entity_poly.type
_entity_poly.pdbx_seq_one_letter_code
_entity_poly.pdbx_strand_id
1 'polypeptide(L)'
;MKLLKFSSESIRQKNMKLSLILLFLQLWGCVEVSLSQNVCSELPNVPHAHVSEGTSKAVYQEGDVIHFSCESGYISDQISKFVCTADGWLVVHQGKCYSCSTLPDVPHAQVTQETRTSQYQAGHMIHFACEPGYTSALTIKYVCTTEGWQPLQRGSCYLSSSRCDPPPTVQGLTVKGLPENCIPIRPNHILTFSCDGPGKYLNGISVLICGEDGQWNNPFPTCIDRSCKIGVMDPHLYVAGLPPSNEIMATGHKLRFLCSNTRVLIGSTEIECLENGQWNSPFPSCSEKCRVPETPAGLTITTDVTDDQMKKGQHLTFACENSNHIIKGNATLECLENGQWSNPRPTCEAAQQCRTPPHLSDGDTKTSTKQLYQHNEKVEYICQHYYVMKGGPFKTCNHGEWTGEIRCLQACTVNRDDMNRHNIQFRFSRDDKLYTEHGDVIEFTCFRGRPVGTLGMRQKCEDGVVHLPTCQ
;
A
#
# COMPACT_ATOMS: atom_id res chain seq x y z
N MET A 1 -2.12 -68.96 -12.48
CA MET A 1 -1.76 -70.31 -12.96
C MET A 1 -2.84 -71.27 -12.49
N LYS A 2 -3.46 -71.95 -13.47
CA LYS A 2 -4.43 -73.04 -13.40
C LYS A 2 -5.82 -72.74 -12.78
N LEU A 3 -6.95 -72.81 -13.49
CA LEU A 3 -7.52 -73.79 -14.46
C LEU A 3 -8.50 -74.80 -13.81
N LEU A 4 -9.72 -74.83 -14.39
CA LEU A 4 -10.61 -75.99 -14.65
C LEU A 4 -11.54 -76.42 -13.49
N LYS A 5 -12.77 -76.92 -13.67
CA LYS A 5 -13.64 -77.23 -14.83
C LYS A 5 -15.00 -77.78 -14.33
N PHE A 6 -16.04 -77.65 -15.19
CA PHE A 6 -17.11 -78.64 -15.51
C PHE A 6 -18.17 -78.94 -14.42
N SER A 7 -19.42 -79.33 -14.72
CA SER A 7 -20.15 -79.83 -15.91
C SER A 7 -21.65 -79.41 -15.80
N SER A 8 -22.43 -79.21 -16.87
CA SER A 8 -23.28 -80.19 -17.62
C SER A 8 -24.28 -80.97 -16.73
N GLU A 9 -25.55 -81.27 -17.06
CA GLU A 9 -26.34 -81.24 -18.31
C GLU A 9 -27.79 -81.71 -18.01
N SER A 10 -28.74 -81.36 -18.90
CA SER A 10 -29.93 -82.16 -19.31
C SER A 10 -31.09 -82.28 -18.28
N ILE A 11 -32.40 -82.29 -18.61
CA ILE A 11 -33.21 -83.07 -19.58
C ILE A 11 -34.57 -82.30 -19.72
N ARG A 12 -35.04 -81.85 -20.91
CA ARG A 12 -36.01 -82.49 -21.84
C ARG A 12 -37.34 -82.94 -21.15
N GLN A 13 -38.56 -82.84 -21.67
CA GLN A 13 -39.15 -82.66 -23.00
C GLN A 13 -40.70 -82.73 -22.86
N LYS A 14 -41.42 -82.28 -23.91
CA LYS A 14 -42.79 -82.63 -24.38
C LYS A 14 -43.78 -81.44 -24.36
N ASN A 15 -44.08 -80.82 -25.51
CA ASN A 15 -44.94 -81.26 -26.65
C ASN A 15 -46.37 -80.68 -26.49
N MET A 16 -47.13 -80.18 -27.48
CA MET A 16 -47.01 -80.17 -28.95
C MET A 16 -48.28 -79.49 -29.55
N LYS A 17 -48.12 -78.73 -30.67
CA LYS A 17 -49.09 -78.39 -31.76
C LYS A 17 -50.23 -77.38 -31.45
N LEU A 18 -50.76 -76.55 -32.37
CA LEU A 18 -51.01 -76.59 -33.84
C LEU A 18 -51.42 -75.13 -34.25
N SER A 19 -50.84 -74.38 -35.20
CA SER A 19 -50.87 -74.41 -36.69
C SER A 19 -51.85 -73.43 -37.38
N LEU A 20 -51.27 -72.53 -38.21
CA LEU A 20 -51.63 -72.10 -39.59
C LEU A 20 -52.56 -70.90 -39.92
N ILE A 21 -52.18 -70.23 -41.04
CA ILE A 21 -52.87 -69.26 -41.96
C ILE A 21 -52.50 -67.77 -41.69
N LEU A 22 -51.49 -67.12 -42.32
CA LEU A 22 -51.23 -66.76 -43.74
C LEU A 22 -52.40 -66.09 -44.46
N LEU A 23 -52.43 -64.75 -44.60
CA LEU A 23 -52.87 -64.08 -45.85
C LEU A 23 -52.62 -62.55 -45.81
N PHE A 24 -51.72 -62.11 -46.68
CA PHE A 24 -51.77 -60.88 -47.50
C PHE A 24 -51.25 -59.54 -46.94
N LEU A 25 -49.94 -59.34 -47.16
CA LEU A 25 -49.41 -58.16 -47.83
C LEU A 25 -50.32 -57.74 -49.00
N GLN A 26 -50.94 -56.57 -48.91
CA GLN A 26 -50.94 -55.54 -49.96
C GLN A 26 -51.48 -54.25 -49.34
N LEU A 27 -50.60 -53.26 -49.16
CA LEU A 27 -50.78 -51.86 -49.56
C LEU A 27 -49.68 -50.99 -48.93
N TRP A 28 -48.90 -50.36 -49.81
CA TRP A 28 -47.94 -49.31 -49.51
C TRP A 28 -48.60 -48.10 -48.83
N GLY A 29 -47.79 -47.38 -48.07
CA GLY A 29 -47.93 -45.93 -47.95
C GLY A 29 -48.14 -45.43 -46.53
N CYS A 30 -47.02 -45.11 -45.89
CA CYS A 30 -46.89 -44.09 -44.85
C CYS A 30 -47.84 -44.20 -43.63
N VAL A 31 -47.40 -44.97 -42.64
CA VAL A 31 -47.56 -44.51 -41.25
C VAL A 31 -46.16 -44.57 -40.66
N GLU A 32 -45.56 -43.40 -40.43
CA GLU A 32 -44.49 -43.29 -39.45
C GLU A 32 -45.04 -43.93 -38.17
N VAL A 33 -44.45 -45.05 -37.75
CA VAL A 33 -44.51 -45.42 -36.35
C VAL A 33 -43.73 -44.32 -35.66
N SER A 34 -44.43 -43.27 -35.23
CA SER A 34 -43.93 -42.34 -34.24
C SER A 34 -43.62 -43.19 -33.00
N LEU A 35 -42.36 -43.60 -32.87
CA LEU A 35 -41.82 -43.97 -31.57
C LEU A 35 -42.06 -42.74 -30.71
N SER A 36 -43.07 -42.79 -29.82
CA SER A 36 -43.25 -41.78 -28.80
C SER A 36 -42.00 -41.81 -27.93
N GLN A 37 -41.02 -40.96 -28.25
CA GLN A 37 -39.89 -40.72 -27.36
C GLN A 37 -40.48 -40.00 -26.15
N ASN A 38 -40.36 -40.64 -24.99
CA ASN A 38 -40.81 -40.05 -23.72
C ASN A 38 -39.93 -38.83 -23.44
N VAL A 39 -40.43 -37.64 -23.76
CA VAL A 39 -39.63 -36.41 -23.76
C VAL A 39 -39.30 -35.96 -22.33
N CYS A 40 -40.23 -36.13 -21.39
CA CYS A 40 -40.05 -35.75 -19.99
C CYS A 40 -40.11 -36.99 -19.08
N SER A 41 -38.96 -37.49 -18.64
CA SER A 41 -38.84 -38.74 -17.86
C SER A 41 -38.62 -38.54 -16.36
N GLU A 42 -37.93 -37.47 -15.94
CA GLU A 42 -37.73 -37.13 -14.53
C GLU A 42 -38.72 -36.04 -14.10
N LEU A 43 -39.44 -36.24 -12.99
CA LEU A 43 -40.38 -35.24 -12.48
C LEU A 43 -39.64 -34.05 -11.82
N PRO A 44 -40.14 -32.81 -11.95
CA PRO A 44 -39.60 -31.65 -11.25
C PRO A 44 -39.63 -31.84 -9.73
N ASN A 45 -38.57 -31.45 -9.03
CA ASN A 45 -38.52 -31.52 -7.58
C ASN A 45 -39.28 -30.33 -6.95
N VAL A 46 -40.41 -30.62 -6.32
CA VAL A 46 -41.14 -29.68 -5.47
C VAL A 46 -41.18 -30.27 -4.06
N PRO A 47 -40.40 -29.72 -3.10
CA PRO A 47 -40.34 -30.26 -1.75
C PRO A 47 -41.71 -30.25 -1.06
N HIS A 48 -42.00 -31.31 -0.30
CA HIS A 48 -43.26 -31.49 0.43
C HIS A 48 -44.50 -31.42 -0.46
N ALA A 49 -44.39 -31.90 -1.70
CA ALA A 49 -45.48 -31.92 -2.66
C ALA A 49 -45.45 -33.20 -3.51
N HIS A 50 -46.62 -33.61 -3.96
CA HIS A 50 -46.81 -34.74 -4.87
C HIS A 50 -47.52 -34.28 -6.14
N VAL A 51 -47.32 -34.99 -7.25
CA VAL A 51 -48.05 -34.72 -8.50
C VAL A 51 -49.53 -35.03 -8.29
N SER A 52 -50.41 -34.07 -8.61
CA SER A 52 -51.86 -34.21 -8.47
C SER A 52 -52.37 -35.37 -9.32
N GLU A 53 -53.22 -36.23 -8.76
CA GLU A 53 -53.69 -37.48 -9.38
C GLU A 53 -54.24 -37.29 -10.81
N GLY A 54 -54.98 -36.20 -11.06
CA GLY A 54 -55.58 -35.90 -12.38
C GLY A 54 -54.57 -35.53 -13.47
N THR A 55 -53.32 -35.26 -13.10
CA THR A 55 -52.21 -34.98 -14.04
C THR A 55 -51.09 -36.02 -13.97
N SER A 56 -51.25 -37.03 -13.11
CA SER A 56 -50.27 -38.10 -12.99
C SER A 56 -50.39 -39.03 -14.20
N LYS A 57 -49.29 -39.22 -14.94
CA LYS A 57 -49.20 -40.14 -16.07
C LYS A 57 -47.98 -41.03 -15.89
N ALA A 58 -48.09 -42.28 -16.33
CA ALA A 58 -46.95 -43.19 -16.35
C ALA A 58 -45.84 -42.72 -17.30
N VAL A 59 -46.21 -41.93 -18.32
CA VAL A 59 -45.32 -41.38 -19.36
C VAL A 59 -45.85 -40.00 -19.77
N TYR A 60 -44.96 -39.02 -19.93
CA TYR A 60 -45.28 -37.65 -20.34
C TYR A 60 -44.76 -37.34 -21.74
N GLN A 61 -45.62 -36.76 -22.56
CA GLN A 61 -45.31 -36.31 -23.92
C GLN A 61 -45.34 -34.78 -24.01
N GLU A 62 -44.73 -34.24 -25.07
CA GLU A 62 -44.74 -32.79 -25.32
C GLU A 62 -46.18 -32.24 -25.35
N GLY A 63 -46.41 -31.15 -24.60
CA GLY A 63 -47.72 -30.55 -24.36
C GLY A 63 -48.42 -31.01 -23.07
N ASP A 64 -47.95 -32.07 -22.42
CA ASP A 64 -48.52 -32.54 -21.15
C ASP A 64 -48.25 -31.57 -20.00
N VAL A 65 -49.25 -31.43 -19.12
CA VAL A 65 -49.22 -30.50 -17.99
C VAL A 65 -49.31 -31.28 -16.68
N ILE A 66 -48.40 -30.98 -15.75
CA ILE A 66 -48.46 -31.50 -14.38
C ILE A 66 -48.70 -30.38 -13.37
N HIS A 67 -49.50 -30.71 -12.36
CA HIS A 67 -49.71 -29.90 -11.18
C HIS A 67 -49.18 -30.62 -9.95
N PHE A 68 -48.63 -29.87 -9.00
CA PHE A 68 -48.26 -30.41 -7.69
C PHE A 68 -49.22 -29.94 -6.61
N SER A 69 -49.62 -30.86 -5.74
CA SER A 69 -50.38 -30.61 -4.52
C SER A 69 -49.48 -30.82 -3.31
N CYS A 70 -49.54 -29.93 -2.32
CA CYS A 70 -48.74 -30.09 -1.12
C CYS A 70 -49.13 -31.36 -0.33
N GLU A 71 -48.13 -31.97 0.30
CA GLU A 71 -48.30 -33.07 1.24
C GLU A 71 -49.12 -32.62 2.48
N SER A 72 -49.70 -33.58 3.19
CA SER A 72 -50.50 -33.30 4.38
C SER A 72 -49.72 -32.46 5.41
N GLY A 73 -50.30 -31.33 5.84
CA GLY A 73 -49.67 -30.41 6.79
C GLY A 73 -48.89 -29.26 6.16
N TYR A 74 -48.74 -29.26 4.82
CA TYR A 74 -48.16 -28.16 4.05
C TYR A 74 -49.23 -27.48 3.20
N ILE A 75 -49.09 -26.16 3.04
CA ILE A 75 -49.97 -25.34 2.22
C ILE A 75 -49.14 -24.52 1.23
N SER A 76 -49.77 -24.09 0.13
CA SER A 76 -49.15 -23.17 -0.82
C SER A 76 -50.20 -22.22 -1.38
N ASP A 77 -49.83 -20.95 -1.48
CA ASP A 77 -50.67 -19.91 -2.08
C ASP A 77 -50.62 -19.95 -3.62
N GLN A 78 -49.68 -20.70 -4.20
CA GLN A 78 -49.50 -20.86 -5.64
C GLN A 78 -49.26 -22.33 -5.99
N ILE A 79 -50.05 -22.88 -6.90
CA ILE A 79 -49.87 -24.26 -7.36
C ILE A 79 -48.65 -24.32 -8.28
N SER A 80 -47.74 -25.28 -8.03
CA SER A 80 -46.62 -25.51 -8.94
C SER A 80 -47.11 -26.24 -10.19
N LYS A 81 -46.92 -25.60 -11.35
CA LYS A 81 -47.39 -26.03 -12.67
C LYS A 81 -46.22 -26.10 -13.64
N PHE A 82 -46.07 -27.24 -14.30
CA PHE A 82 -45.04 -27.48 -15.31
C PHE A 82 -45.67 -28.02 -16.59
N VAL A 83 -45.09 -27.68 -17.73
CA VAL A 83 -45.51 -28.16 -19.06
C VAL A 83 -44.33 -28.88 -19.69
N CYS A 84 -44.56 -30.08 -20.22
CA CYS A 84 -43.53 -30.83 -20.94
C CYS A 84 -43.33 -30.23 -22.34
N THR A 85 -42.11 -29.88 -22.69
CA THR A 85 -41.70 -29.40 -24.02
C THR A 85 -40.67 -30.35 -24.64
N ALA A 86 -40.31 -30.17 -25.92
CA ALA A 86 -39.22 -30.88 -26.57
C ALA A 86 -37.89 -30.90 -25.77
N ASP A 87 -37.65 -29.89 -24.92
CA ASP A 87 -36.41 -29.70 -24.14
C ASP A 87 -36.55 -30.12 -22.66
N GLY A 88 -37.69 -30.68 -22.25
CA GLY A 88 -37.97 -31.11 -20.87
C GLY A 88 -39.07 -30.28 -20.18
N TRP A 89 -39.07 -30.24 -18.84
CA TRP A 89 -40.12 -29.55 -18.09
C TRP A 89 -39.91 -28.02 -18.07
N LEU A 90 -40.84 -27.29 -18.68
CA LEU A 90 -40.93 -25.84 -18.58
C LEU A 90 -41.76 -25.44 -17.34
N VAL A 91 -41.20 -24.55 -16.52
CA VAL A 91 -41.87 -24.01 -15.33
C VAL A 91 -42.87 -22.93 -15.76
N VAL A 92 -44.15 -23.13 -15.47
CA VAL A 92 -45.19 -22.09 -15.68
C VAL A 92 -45.31 -21.23 -14.42
N HIS A 93 -45.51 -21.88 -13.27
CA HIS A 93 -45.47 -21.28 -11.94
C HIS A 93 -44.86 -22.29 -10.97
N GLN A 94 -44.06 -21.86 -10.00
CA GLN A 94 -43.48 -22.75 -8.99
C GLN A 94 -43.74 -22.16 -7.61
N GLY A 95 -44.80 -22.63 -6.97
CA GLY A 95 -45.07 -22.33 -5.57
C GLY A 95 -44.21 -23.17 -4.64
N LYS A 96 -44.07 -22.68 -3.41
CA LYS A 96 -43.43 -23.42 -2.32
C LYS A 96 -44.50 -23.95 -1.38
N CYS A 97 -44.37 -25.21 -0.98
CA CYS A 97 -45.16 -25.79 0.09
C CYS A 97 -44.48 -25.46 1.42
N TYR A 98 -45.16 -24.73 2.30
CA TYR A 98 -44.66 -24.33 3.62
C TYR A 98 -45.62 -24.77 4.73
N SER A 99 -45.10 -24.86 5.95
CA SER A 99 -45.88 -25.21 7.14
C SER A 99 -45.45 -24.36 8.32
N CYS A 100 -46.43 -23.79 9.02
CA CYS A 100 -46.25 -23.03 10.26
C CYS A 100 -46.83 -23.77 11.46
N SER A 101 -47.02 -25.09 11.35
CA SER A 101 -47.54 -25.93 12.42
C SER A 101 -46.57 -26.08 13.59
N THR A 102 -45.27 -26.07 13.32
CA THR A 102 -44.23 -26.05 14.35
C THR A 102 -43.99 -24.63 14.81
N LEU A 103 -44.30 -24.32 16.07
CA LEU A 103 -44.09 -23.00 16.64
C LEU A 103 -42.58 -22.72 16.87
N PRO A 104 -42.13 -21.45 16.77
CA PRO A 104 -40.78 -21.07 17.17
C PRO A 104 -40.51 -21.39 18.64
N ASP A 105 -39.32 -21.90 18.94
CA ASP A 105 -38.89 -22.14 20.31
C ASP A 105 -38.40 -20.84 20.95
N VAL A 106 -39.13 -20.38 21.96
CA VAL A 106 -38.79 -19.23 22.78
C VAL A 106 -38.86 -19.69 24.24
N PRO A 107 -37.73 -19.87 24.93
CA PRO A 107 -37.71 -20.36 26.31
C PRO A 107 -38.55 -19.48 27.24
N HIS A 108 -39.28 -20.14 28.15
CA HIS A 108 -40.14 -19.48 29.15
C HIS A 108 -41.20 -18.56 28.55
N ALA A 109 -41.62 -18.82 27.31
CA ALA A 109 -42.62 -18.04 26.62
C ALA A 109 -43.67 -18.95 25.98
N GLN A 110 -44.92 -18.47 25.96
CA GLN A 110 -46.05 -19.19 25.39
C GLN A 110 -46.81 -18.28 24.43
N VAL A 111 -47.30 -18.84 23.33
CA VAL A 111 -48.13 -18.09 22.38
C VAL A 111 -49.43 -17.65 23.06
N THR A 112 -49.77 -16.37 22.94
CA THR A 112 -50.97 -15.79 23.56
C THR A 112 -52.24 -16.42 23.00
N GLN A 113 -53.28 -16.54 23.83
CA GLN A 113 -54.57 -17.10 23.40
C GLN A 113 -55.18 -16.35 22.21
N GLU A 114 -54.97 -15.03 22.14
CA GLU A 114 -55.45 -14.17 21.05
C GLU A 114 -54.92 -14.57 19.67
N THR A 115 -53.67 -15.05 19.61
CA THR A 115 -52.99 -15.41 18.36
C THR A 115 -52.86 -16.92 18.17
N ARG A 116 -53.34 -17.71 19.12
CA ARG A 116 -53.27 -19.17 19.09
C ARG A 116 -54.37 -19.73 18.19
N THR A 117 -53.99 -20.45 17.15
CA THR A 117 -54.92 -21.11 16.22
C THR A 117 -54.50 -22.56 16.02
N SER A 118 -55.44 -23.44 15.65
CA SER A 118 -55.16 -24.84 15.31
C SER A 118 -54.40 -25.00 14.00
N GLN A 119 -54.49 -24.02 13.10
CA GLN A 119 -53.80 -24.00 11.81
C GLN A 119 -53.34 -22.57 11.49
N TYR A 120 -52.07 -22.43 11.09
CA TYR A 120 -51.47 -21.15 10.73
C TYR A 120 -51.31 -21.03 9.21
N GLN A 121 -51.76 -19.90 8.66
CA GLN A 121 -51.64 -19.56 7.24
C GLN A 121 -50.65 -18.40 7.06
N ALA A 122 -50.20 -18.17 5.82
CA ALA A 122 -49.31 -17.03 5.54
C ALA A 122 -49.98 -15.72 5.94
N GLY A 123 -49.21 -14.84 6.59
CA GLY A 123 -49.69 -13.58 7.16
C GLY A 123 -50.21 -13.69 8.60
N HIS A 124 -50.50 -14.88 9.12
CA HIS A 124 -50.84 -15.03 10.55
C HIS A 124 -49.64 -14.67 11.42
N MET A 125 -49.92 -13.92 12.49
CA MET A 125 -48.91 -13.50 13.47
C MET A 125 -49.16 -14.19 14.80
N ILE A 126 -48.09 -14.62 15.46
CA ILE A 126 -48.12 -15.06 16.85
C ILE A 126 -47.39 -14.08 17.74
N HIS A 127 -47.97 -13.84 18.91
CA HIS A 127 -47.36 -13.08 19.98
C HIS A 127 -47.02 -14.04 21.11
N PHE A 128 -45.84 -13.88 21.70
CA PHE A 128 -45.50 -14.62 22.90
C PHE A 128 -45.72 -13.76 24.15
N ALA A 129 -46.27 -14.39 25.18
CA ALA A 129 -46.28 -13.89 26.55
C ALA A 129 -45.33 -14.75 27.40
N CYS A 130 -44.59 -14.11 28.30
CA CYS A 130 -43.71 -14.83 29.20
C CYS A 130 -44.50 -15.61 30.26
N GLU A 131 -43.95 -16.76 30.64
CA GLU A 131 -44.47 -17.58 31.74
C GLU A 131 -44.39 -16.85 33.09
N PRO A 132 -45.20 -17.24 34.09
CA PRO A 132 -45.15 -16.63 35.42
C PRO A 132 -43.74 -16.63 36.02
N GLY A 133 -43.31 -15.48 36.52
CA GLY A 133 -41.94 -15.27 37.03
C GLY A 133 -40.95 -14.78 35.98
N TYR A 134 -41.31 -14.78 34.70
CA TYR A 134 -40.52 -14.24 33.60
C TYR A 134 -41.17 -13.00 33.00
N THR A 135 -40.36 -12.11 32.45
CA THR A 135 -40.79 -10.89 31.78
C THR A 135 -39.89 -10.61 30.58
N SER A 136 -40.37 -9.80 29.65
CA SER A 136 -39.59 -9.34 28.50
C SER A 136 -39.71 -7.83 28.39
N ALA A 137 -38.64 -7.16 27.95
CA ALA A 137 -38.66 -5.72 27.71
C ALA A 137 -39.55 -5.33 26.51
N LEU A 138 -39.77 -6.28 25.60
CA LEU A 138 -40.47 -6.12 24.34
C LEU A 138 -41.42 -7.30 24.11
N THR A 139 -42.55 -7.07 23.43
CA THR A 139 -43.43 -8.16 22.99
C THR A 139 -42.76 -8.92 21.85
N ILE A 140 -42.59 -10.23 22.02
CA ILE A 140 -41.93 -11.10 21.04
C ILE A 140 -42.96 -11.51 19.98
N LYS A 141 -42.67 -11.25 18.70
CA LYS A 141 -43.63 -11.43 17.60
C LYS A 141 -43.01 -12.15 16.41
N TYR A 142 -43.77 -13.09 15.84
CA TYR A 142 -43.41 -13.83 14.64
C TYR A 142 -44.56 -13.81 13.64
N VAL A 143 -44.24 -13.84 12.35
CA VAL A 143 -45.21 -13.94 11.25
C VAL A 143 -44.94 -15.20 10.44
N CYS A 144 -46.00 -15.91 10.08
CA CYS A 144 -45.92 -17.05 9.18
C CYS A 144 -45.80 -16.54 7.74
N THR A 145 -44.74 -16.91 7.04
CA THR A 145 -44.53 -16.59 5.62
C THR A 145 -44.42 -17.87 4.79
N THR A 146 -44.23 -17.73 3.48
CA THR A 146 -43.96 -18.86 2.59
C THR A 146 -42.63 -19.57 2.86
N GLU A 147 -41.81 -19.05 3.78
CA GLU A 147 -40.56 -19.67 4.26
C GLU A 147 -40.70 -20.19 5.71
N GLY A 148 -41.92 -20.23 6.26
CA GLY A 148 -42.18 -20.59 7.67
C GLY A 148 -42.21 -19.38 8.61
N TRP A 149 -41.96 -19.59 9.90
CA TRP A 149 -42.01 -18.51 10.89
C TRP A 149 -40.82 -17.55 10.78
N GLN A 150 -41.09 -16.26 10.63
CA GLN A 150 -40.09 -15.19 10.58
C GLN A 150 -40.25 -14.23 11.76
N PRO A 151 -39.17 -13.81 12.43
CA PRO A 151 -39.25 -12.91 13.57
C PRO A 151 -39.53 -11.47 13.11
N LEU A 152 -40.65 -10.90 13.57
CA LEU A 152 -40.94 -9.46 13.42
C LEU A 152 -40.28 -8.64 14.53
N GLN A 153 -40.29 -9.18 15.75
CA GLN A 153 -39.68 -8.54 16.92
C GLN A 153 -39.04 -9.62 17.79
N ARG A 154 -37.70 -9.71 17.70
CA ARG A 154 -36.93 -10.66 18.50
C ARG A 154 -36.88 -10.22 19.96
N GLY A 155 -36.90 -11.19 20.85
CA GLY A 155 -36.70 -11.00 22.28
C GLY A 155 -36.72 -12.33 22.99
N SER A 156 -36.50 -12.27 24.30
CA SER A 156 -36.45 -13.43 25.18
C SER A 156 -37.20 -13.12 26.48
N CYS A 157 -37.65 -14.16 27.16
CA CYS A 157 -38.24 -14.06 28.48
C CYS A 157 -37.16 -14.36 29.53
N TYR A 158 -36.90 -13.39 30.40
CA TYR A 158 -35.92 -13.48 31.48
C TYR A 158 -36.61 -13.36 32.85
N LEU A 159 -35.96 -13.81 33.93
CA LEU A 159 -36.58 -13.75 35.25
C LEU A 159 -36.93 -12.30 35.64
N SER A 160 -38.13 -12.10 36.18
CA SER A 160 -38.63 -10.77 36.54
C SER A 160 -37.80 -10.10 37.64
N SER A 161 -37.03 -10.88 38.38
CA SER A 161 -36.07 -10.43 39.39
C SER A 161 -34.67 -10.13 38.84
N SER A 162 -34.35 -10.52 37.61
CA SER A 162 -33.04 -10.26 36.99
C SER A 162 -32.81 -8.76 36.85
N ARG A 163 -31.79 -8.27 37.54
CA ARG A 163 -31.36 -6.87 37.49
C ARG A 163 -29.86 -6.82 37.67
N CYS A 164 -29.20 -5.98 36.89
CA CYS A 164 -27.77 -5.78 37.03
C CYS A 164 -27.47 -4.81 38.17
N ASP A 165 -26.37 -5.06 38.86
CA ASP A 165 -25.88 -4.17 39.91
C ASP A 165 -25.50 -2.80 39.31
N PRO A 166 -25.75 -1.70 40.03
CA PRO A 166 -25.31 -0.38 39.60
C PRO A 166 -23.78 -0.32 39.50
N PRO A 167 -23.23 0.46 38.54
CA PRO A 167 -21.79 0.60 38.40
C PRO A 167 -21.15 1.22 39.65
N PRO A 168 -19.89 0.88 39.96
CA PRO A 168 -19.20 1.41 41.12
C PRO A 168 -18.98 2.93 40.99
N THR A 169 -19.15 3.65 42.10
CA THR A 169 -18.85 5.08 42.18
C THR A 169 -17.33 5.29 42.26
N VAL A 170 -16.67 5.34 41.11
CA VAL A 170 -15.23 5.60 41.01
C VAL A 170 -15.00 7.06 40.62
N GLN A 171 -14.13 7.77 41.34
CA GLN A 171 -13.77 9.15 41.01
C GLN A 171 -13.19 9.25 39.60
N GLY A 172 -13.73 10.18 38.80
CA GLY A 172 -13.26 10.43 37.43
C GLY A 172 -13.81 9.49 36.35
N LEU A 173 -14.77 8.61 36.68
CA LEU A 173 -15.50 7.80 35.71
C LEU A 173 -16.92 8.37 35.50
N THR A 174 -17.21 8.80 34.28
CA THR A 174 -18.52 9.31 33.86
C THR A 174 -19.34 8.17 33.26
N VAL A 175 -20.54 7.95 33.79
CA VAL A 175 -21.48 6.94 33.31
C VAL A 175 -22.70 7.62 32.67
N LYS A 176 -23.04 7.24 31.45
CA LYS A 176 -24.26 7.66 30.75
C LYS A 176 -25.22 6.50 30.59
N GLY A 177 -26.51 6.82 30.60
CA GLY A 177 -27.60 5.85 30.43
C GLY A 177 -28.12 5.26 31.74
N LEU A 178 -27.72 5.77 32.92
CA LEU A 178 -28.30 5.30 34.19
C LEU A 178 -29.80 5.64 34.28
N PRO A 179 -30.66 4.72 34.76
CA PRO A 179 -32.07 5.01 34.98
C PRO A 179 -32.27 6.11 36.04
N GLU A 180 -33.21 7.01 35.80
CA GLU A 180 -33.63 8.00 36.80
C GLU A 180 -34.47 7.35 37.92
N ASN A 181 -34.59 8.00 39.08
CA ASN A 181 -35.51 7.61 40.17
C ASN A 181 -35.33 6.19 40.74
N CYS A 182 -34.09 5.72 40.89
CA CYS A 182 -33.78 4.40 41.47
C CYS A 182 -34.44 3.22 40.75
N ILE A 183 -34.79 3.39 39.47
CA ILE A 183 -35.36 2.32 38.65
C ILE A 183 -34.29 1.21 38.46
N PRO A 184 -34.64 -0.07 38.66
CA PRO A 184 -33.69 -1.17 38.51
C PRO A 184 -33.19 -1.31 37.07
N ILE A 185 -31.90 -1.61 36.91
CA ILE A 185 -31.27 -1.85 35.61
C ILE A 185 -31.70 -3.22 35.10
N ARG A 186 -32.65 -3.24 34.16
CA ARG A 186 -33.20 -4.47 33.58
C ARG A 186 -32.31 -4.99 32.44
N PRO A 187 -32.48 -6.27 32.04
CA PRO A 187 -31.78 -6.81 30.87
C PRO A 187 -31.97 -5.98 29.60
N ASN A 188 -30.95 -6.00 28.75
CA ASN A 188 -30.79 -5.20 27.53
C ASN A 188 -30.57 -3.69 27.77
N HIS A 189 -30.47 -3.25 29.02
CA HIS A 189 -30.10 -1.86 29.34
C HIS A 189 -28.63 -1.60 29.02
N ILE A 190 -28.33 -0.42 28.48
CA ILE A 190 -26.99 -0.07 27.98
C ILE A 190 -26.41 1.08 28.78
N LEU A 191 -25.20 0.89 29.31
CA LEU A 191 -24.41 1.94 29.96
C LEU A 191 -23.18 2.27 29.12
N THR A 192 -22.88 3.57 29.02
CA THR A 192 -21.68 4.08 28.34
C THR A 192 -20.75 4.75 29.35
N PHE A 193 -19.46 4.43 29.29
CA PHE A 193 -18.43 4.89 30.21
C PHE A 193 -17.41 5.77 29.49
N SER A 194 -16.99 6.84 30.16
CA SER A 194 -15.93 7.74 29.70
C SER A 194 -15.17 8.32 30.89
N CYS A 195 -13.90 8.68 30.72
CA CYS A 195 -13.14 9.32 31.80
C CYS A 195 -13.39 10.83 31.86
N ASP A 196 -13.50 11.35 33.07
CA ASP A 196 -13.59 12.77 33.36
C ASP A 196 -12.18 13.36 33.57
N GLY A 197 -11.84 14.34 32.74
CA GLY A 197 -10.57 15.06 32.77
C GLY A 197 -9.65 14.81 31.56
N PRO A 198 -8.87 15.83 31.14
CA PRO A 198 -7.86 15.70 30.09
C PRO A 198 -6.72 14.77 30.53
N GLY A 199 -6.09 14.08 29.58
CA GLY A 199 -4.94 13.22 29.86
C GLY A 199 -5.25 11.86 30.50
N LYS A 200 -6.53 11.49 30.66
CA LYS A 200 -6.95 10.15 31.11
C LYS A 200 -7.43 9.30 29.94
N TYR A 201 -7.30 7.98 30.06
CA TYR A 201 -7.90 7.06 29.12
C TYR A 201 -8.64 5.93 29.83
N LEU A 202 -9.63 5.38 29.14
CA LEU A 202 -10.45 4.29 29.63
C LEU A 202 -9.72 2.96 29.40
N ASN A 203 -9.49 2.22 30.49
CA ASN A 203 -8.97 0.86 30.46
C ASN A 203 -10.14 -0.12 30.61
N GLY A 204 -10.50 -0.80 29.52
CA GLY A 204 -11.66 -1.70 29.44
C GLY A 204 -12.63 -1.28 28.34
N ILE A 205 -13.82 -1.90 28.33
CA ILE A 205 -14.85 -1.65 27.31
C ILE A 205 -15.71 -0.45 27.72
N SER A 206 -15.97 0.45 26.77
CA SER A 206 -16.74 1.69 27.00
C SER A 206 -18.25 1.50 27.03
N VAL A 207 -18.77 0.34 26.62
CA VAL A 207 -20.20 0.03 26.57
C VAL A 207 -20.46 -1.30 27.26
N LEU A 208 -21.32 -1.29 28.28
CA LEU A 208 -21.79 -2.50 28.96
C LEU A 208 -23.28 -2.69 28.73
N ILE A 209 -23.67 -3.95 28.56
CA ILE A 209 -25.05 -4.36 28.36
C ILE A 209 -25.44 -5.29 29.50
N CYS A 210 -26.58 -5.01 30.14
CA CYS A 210 -27.12 -5.87 31.18
C CYS A 210 -27.66 -7.16 30.55
N GLY A 211 -27.09 -8.30 30.91
CA GLY A 211 -27.50 -9.61 30.44
C GLY A 211 -28.86 -10.04 30.99
N GLU A 212 -29.48 -11.01 30.31
CA GLU A 212 -30.75 -11.62 30.73
C GLU A 212 -30.64 -12.40 32.06
N ASP A 213 -29.44 -12.83 32.40
CA ASP A 213 -29.04 -13.44 33.67
C ASP A 213 -28.85 -12.42 34.81
N GLY A 214 -28.99 -11.12 34.54
CA GLY A 214 -28.75 -10.06 35.51
C GLY A 214 -27.27 -9.77 35.75
N GLN A 215 -26.36 -10.25 34.89
CA GLN A 215 -24.94 -9.93 34.96
C GLN A 215 -24.52 -8.99 33.84
N TRP A 216 -23.51 -8.17 34.09
CA TRP A 216 -22.89 -7.36 33.04
C TRP A 216 -22.08 -8.25 32.10
N ASN A 217 -22.20 -8.00 30.79
CA ASN A 217 -21.48 -8.78 29.79
C ASN A 217 -19.94 -8.66 29.87
N ASN A 218 -19.42 -7.63 30.55
CA ASN A 218 -18.00 -7.39 30.76
C ASN A 218 -17.76 -6.68 32.12
N PRO A 219 -16.55 -6.76 32.69
CA PRO A 219 -16.20 -6.03 33.91
C PRO A 219 -16.21 -4.51 33.69
N PHE A 220 -16.40 -3.75 34.79
CA PHE A 220 -16.39 -2.29 34.75
C PHE A 220 -15.00 -1.74 34.36
N PRO A 221 -14.92 -0.75 33.45
CA PRO A 221 -13.67 -0.14 33.06
C PRO A 221 -13.11 0.78 34.16
N THR A 222 -11.80 1.05 34.10
CA THR A 222 -11.12 1.99 34.99
C THR A 222 -10.52 3.16 34.22
N CYS A 223 -10.32 4.30 34.89
CA CYS A 223 -9.62 5.44 34.30
C CYS A 223 -8.17 5.44 34.75
N ILE A 224 -7.26 5.51 33.78
CA ILE A 224 -5.82 5.53 34.01
C ILE A 224 -5.25 6.87 33.51
N ASP A 225 -4.42 7.49 34.34
CA ASP A 225 -3.68 8.69 33.98
C ASP A 225 -2.61 8.35 32.93
N ARG A 226 -2.55 9.14 31.86
CA ARG A 226 -1.40 9.09 30.96
C ARG A 226 -0.20 9.68 31.71
N SER A 227 0.94 9.02 31.63
CA SER A 227 2.17 9.46 32.26
C SER A 227 3.37 9.19 31.36
N CYS A 228 4.35 10.07 31.43
CA CYS A 228 5.60 9.93 30.69
C CYS A 228 6.62 9.18 31.55
N LYS A 229 7.27 8.17 30.97
CA LYS A 229 8.39 7.48 31.62
C LYS A 229 9.64 8.34 31.59
N ILE A 230 10.41 8.28 32.66
CA ILE A 230 11.73 8.91 32.73
C ILE A 230 12.73 8.03 31.94
N GLY A 231 13.42 8.61 30.97
CA GLY A 231 14.43 7.92 30.16
C GLY A 231 15.79 7.82 30.86
N VAL A 232 16.75 7.16 30.21
CA VAL A 232 18.15 7.14 30.65
C VAL A 232 18.71 8.56 30.52
N MET A 233 19.29 9.09 31.60
CA MET A 233 19.89 10.42 31.64
C MET A 233 21.42 10.35 31.55
N ASP A 234 22.01 11.39 30.98
CA ASP A 234 23.46 11.61 31.01
C ASP A 234 23.94 11.80 32.48
N PRO A 235 25.03 11.15 32.91
CA PRO A 235 25.52 11.24 34.30
C PRO A 235 25.85 12.65 34.78
N HIS A 236 26.13 13.59 33.87
CA HIS A 236 26.50 14.96 34.20
C HIS A 236 25.34 15.96 34.07
N LEU A 237 24.14 15.45 33.76
CA LEU A 237 22.92 16.22 33.61
C LEU A 237 22.21 16.36 34.95
N TYR A 238 22.15 17.60 35.44
CA TYR A 238 21.31 17.96 36.56
C TYR A 238 19.88 18.21 36.07
N VAL A 239 18.90 17.61 36.75
CA VAL A 239 17.48 17.72 36.39
C VAL A 239 16.69 18.29 37.55
N ALA A 240 16.00 19.41 37.30
CA ALA A 240 15.04 19.99 38.21
C ALA A 240 13.61 19.59 37.81
N GLY A 241 12.76 19.31 38.81
CA GLY A 241 11.38 18.89 38.61
C GLY A 241 11.15 17.37 38.66
N LEU A 242 12.14 16.58 39.08
CA LEU A 242 11.97 15.14 39.31
C LEU A 242 11.12 14.86 40.56
N PRO A 243 10.17 13.91 40.52
CA PRO A 243 9.37 13.54 41.67
C PRO A 243 10.18 12.71 42.69
N PRO A 244 9.81 12.76 43.98
CA PRO A 244 10.55 12.06 45.03
C PRO A 244 10.39 10.53 45.05
N SER A 245 9.39 9.95 44.37
CA SER A 245 9.08 8.52 44.58
C SER A 245 8.39 7.74 43.46
N ASN A 246 8.41 8.17 42.19
CA ASN A 246 7.94 7.31 41.09
C ASN A 246 8.64 7.67 39.77
N GLU A 247 9.05 6.67 38.98
CA GLU A 247 9.72 6.81 37.68
C GLU A 247 8.82 7.35 36.54
N ILE A 248 7.61 7.83 36.88
CA ILE A 248 6.57 8.27 35.96
C ILE A 248 6.14 9.71 36.27
N MET A 249 5.95 10.49 35.21
CA MET A 249 5.59 11.90 35.28
C MET A 249 4.17 12.15 34.76
N ALA A 250 3.34 12.87 35.50
CA ALA A 250 2.00 13.22 35.04
C ALA A 250 2.04 14.25 33.90
N THR A 251 1.01 14.25 33.05
CA THR A 251 0.85 15.21 31.95
C THR A 251 0.93 16.65 32.44
N GLY A 252 1.54 17.54 31.66
CA GLY A 252 1.77 18.96 31.98
C GLY A 252 2.97 19.24 32.88
N HIS A 253 3.62 18.22 33.44
CA HIS A 253 4.85 18.42 34.19
C HIS A 253 6.02 18.77 33.28
N LYS A 254 6.90 19.62 33.80
CA LYS A 254 8.06 20.14 33.09
C LYS A 254 9.34 19.75 33.81
N LEU A 255 10.29 19.20 33.07
CA LEU A 255 11.65 18.95 33.54
C LEU A 255 12.56 20.01 32.97
N ARG A 256 13.41 20.59 33.83
CA ARG A 256 14.46 21.55 33.43
C ARG A 256 15.82 20.93 33.60
N PHE A 257 16.68 21.15 32.62
CA PHE A 257 17.98 20.53 32.53
C PHE A 257 19.11 21.56 32.63
N LEU A 258 20.16 21.19 33.35
CA LEU A 258 21.38 21.95 33.49
C LEU A 258 22.57 20.99 33.43
N CYS A 259 23.66 21.39 32.76
CA CYS A 259 24.89 20.61 32.79
C CYS A 259 25.77 20.99 33.97
N SER A 260 26.45 19.99 34.54
CA SER A 260 27.45 20.21 35.58
C SER A 260 28.70 20.90 34.99
N ASN A 261 29.33 21.79 35.77
CA ASN A 261 30.60 22.46 35.44
C ASN A 261 30.54 23.35 34.17
N THR A 262 31.60 23.34 33.36
CA THR A 262 31.76 24.14 32.12
C THR A 262 31.18 23.45 30.87
N ARG A 263 30.37 22.39 31.04
CA ARG A 263 29.76 21.65 29.94
C ARG A 263 28.55 22.38 29.36
N VAL A 264 28.28 22.16 28.09
CA VAL A 264 27.16 22.80 27.38
C VAL A 264 26.04 21.79 27.18
N LEU A 265 24.82 22.23 27.46
CA LEU A 265 23.61 21.47 27.19
C LEU A 265 23.37 21.37 25.68
N ILE A 266 23.28 20.15 25.17
CA ILE A 266 22.91 19.86 23.78
C ILE A 266 21.49 19.29 23.79
N GLY A 267 20.55 20.05 23.23
CA GLY A 267 19.12 19.72 23.21
C GLY A 267 18.27 20.76 23.92
N SER A 268 17.05 20.37 24.32
CA SER A 268 16.08 21.25 24.97
C SER A 268 16.44 21.52 26.43
N THR A 269 16.37 22.78 26.86
CA THR A 269 16.58 23.19 28.27
C THR A 269 15.41 22.83 29.18
N GLU A 270 14.22 22.66 28.61
CA GLU A 270 13.00 22.24 29.28
C GLU A 270 12.24 21.27 28.37
N ILE A 271 11.69 20.19 28.94
CA ILE A 271 10.75 19.30 28.25
C ILE A 271 9.47 19.15 29.06
N GLU A 272 8.37 18.89 28.38
CA GLU A 272 7.02 18.79 28.96
C GLU A 272 6.38 17.45 28.60
N CYS A 273 5.73 16.81 29.60
CA CYS A 273 4.97 15.60 29.38
C CYS A 273 3.61 15.93 28.74
N LEU A 274 3.40 15.52 27.49
CA LEU A 274 2.20 15.83 26.72
C LEU A 274 1.03 14.91 27.09
N GLU A 275 -0.18 15.33 26.73
CA GLU A 275 -1.42 14.57 26.96
C GLU A 275 -1.43 13.18 26.30
N ASN A 276 -0.60 12.95 25.29
CA ASN A 276 -0.47 11.63 24.66
C ASN A 276 0.40 10.64 25.47
N GLY A 277 1.02 11.08 26.58
CA GLY A 277 1.93 10.28 27.40
C GLY A 277 3.36 10.24 26.88
N GLN A 278 3.75 11.17 26.00
CA GLN A 278 5.11 11.33 25.47
C GLN A 278 5.70 12.69 25.84
N TRP A 279 7.03 12.75 25.94
CA TRP A 279 7.74 14.03 26.07
C TRP A 279 7.67 14.81 24.76
N ASN A 280 7.51 16.13 24.84
CA ASN A 280 7.51 17.02 23.67
C ASN A 280 8.86 17.13 22.95
N SER A 281 9.93 16.61 23.55
CA SER A 281 11.30 16.62 23.04
C SER A 281 12.13 15.51 23.69
N PRO A 282 13.19 15.03 23.04
CA PRO A 282 14.10 14.05 23.62
C PRO A 282 14.90 14.64 24.81
N PHE A 283 15.41 13.77 25.68
CA PHE A 283 16.28 14.17 26.78
C PHE A 283 17.59 14.76 26.24
N PRO A 284 18.05 15.92 26.76
CA PRO A 284 19.31 16.53 26.34
C PRO A 284 20.52 15.79 26.90
N SER A 285 21.71 16.05 26.34
CA SER A 285 22.99 15.55 26.82
C SER A 285 23.97 16.68 27.15
N CYS A 286 25.02 16.36 27.90
CA CYS A 286 26.04 17.33 28.29
C CYS A 286 27.35 17.07 27.55
N SER A 287 27.70 17.94 26.61
CA SER A 287 28.95 17.84 25.85
C SER A 287 30.00 18.79 26.41
N GLU A 288 31.26 18.35 26.36
CA GLU A 288 32.39 19.27 26.46
C GLU A 288 32.49 20.08 25.15
N LYS A 289 33.02 21.31 25.24
CA LYS A 289 33.33 22.12 24.06
C LYS A 289 34.77 21.82 23.62
N CYS A 290 35.01 21.73 22.31
CA CYS A 290 36.37 21.65 21.78
C CYS A 290 37.01 23.04 21.81
N ARG A 291 38.18 23.17 22.44
CA ARG A 291 38.96 24.41 22.37
C ARG A 291 39.58 24.55 20.98
N VAL A 292 39.43 25.74 20.41
CA VAL A 292 40.08 26.10 19.16
C VAL A 292 41.58 26.21 19.46
N PRO A 293 42.43 25.42 18.80
CA PRO A 293 43.86 25.49 19.05
C PRO A 293 44.42 26.84 18.62
N GLU A 294 45.44 27.33 19.31
CA GLU A 294 46.24 28.46 18.83
C GLU A 294 46.80 28.14 17.44
N THR A 295 46.69 29.09 16.51
CA THR A 295 47.16 28.94 15.14
C THR A 295 48.69 29.08 15.08
N PRO A 296 49.43 28.00 14.76
CA PRO A 296 50.88 28.09 14.58
C PRO A 296 51.22 28.87 13.30
N ALA A 297 52.46 29.39 13.24
CA ALA A 297 52.94 30.15 12.09
C ALA A 297 52.81 29.36 10.77
N GLY A 298 52.24 29.98 9.73
CA GLY A 298 52.04 29.39 8.40
C GLY A 298 50.71 28.67 8.18
N LEU A 299 49.87 28.53 9.21
CA LEU A 299 48.53 27.93 9.13
C LEU A 299 47.46 29.00 9.42
N THR A 300 46.40 29.05 8.63
CA THR A 300 45.26 29.95 8.84
C THR A 300 43.98 29.15 9.04
N ILE A 301 43.10 29.63 9.93
CA ILE A 301 41.75 29.06 10.08
C ILE A 301 40.83 29.82 9.12
N THR A 302 40.10 29.09 8.27
CA THR A 302 39.18 29.67 7.27
C THR A 302 37.72 29.59 7.67
N THR A 303 37.40 28.85 8.73
CA THR A 303 36.06 28.82 9.32
C THR A 303 35.82 30.06 10.17
N ASP A 304 34.64 30.65 10.08
CA ASP A 304 34.23 31.76 10.94
C ASP A 304 34.05 31.27 12.38
N VAL A 305 35.04 31.55 13.22
CA VAL A 305 35.04 31.21 14.64
C VAL A 305 34.75 32.46 15.45
N THR A 306 33.62 32.49 16.16
CA THR A 306 33.20 33.64 16.99
C THR A 306 33.58 33.54 18.46
N ASP A 307 33.86 32.32 18.95
CA ASP A 307 34.20 31.99 20.34
C ASP A 307 35.44 31.06 20.31
N ASP A 308 36.28 31.05 21.34
CA ASP A 308 37.48 30.19 21.40
C ASP A 308 37.14 28.69 21.54
N GLN A 309 35.86 28.34 21.45
CA GLN A 309 35.32 27.02 21.67
C GLN A 309 34.17 26.65 20.73
N MET A 310 34.17 25.40 20.28
CA MET A 310 33.19 24.86 19.33
C MET A 310 32.40 23.70 19.94
N LYS A 311 31.13 23.58 19.56
CA LYS A 311 30.21 22.51 20.00
C LYS A 311 30.42 21.24 19.18
N LYS A 312 30.00 20.10 19.75
CA LYS A 312 29.94 18.79 19.06
C LYS A 312 29.33 18.93 17.65
N GLY A 313 29.99 18.31 16.67
CA GLY A 313 29.57 18.30 15.26
C GLY A 313 29.92 19.56 14.47
N GLN A 314 30.44 20.61 15.10
CA GLN A 314 30.99 21.76 14.36
C GLN A 314 32.37 21.42 13.78
N HIS A 315 32.70 22.07 12.67
CA HIS A 315 33.90 21.81 11.88
C HIS A 315 34.85 23.00 11.91
N LEU A 316 36.14 22.74 12.09
CA LEU A 316 37.23 23.71 12.04
C LEU A 316 38.09 23.42 10.81
N THR A 317 38.20 24.37 9.88
CA THR A 317 38.95 24.19 8.63
C THR A 317 40.19 25.06 8.60
N PHE A 318 41.30 24.46 8.16
CA PHE A 318 42.59 25.09 8.01
C PHE A 318 42.95 25.29 6.53
N ALA A 319 43.75 26.31 6.27
CA ALA A 319 44.44 26.57 5.02
C ALA A 319 45.91 26.91 5.30
N CYS A 320 46.76 26.77 4.29
CA CYS A 320 48.13 27.27 4.37
C CYS A 320 48.15 28.76 4.07
N GLU A 321 48.88 29.53 4.89
CA GLU A 321 49.02 30.98 4.72
C GLU A 321 49.75 31.31 3.41
N ASN A 322 50.79 30.53 3.09
CA ASN A 322 51.54 30.67 1.86
C ASN A 322 50.94 29.77 0.78
N SER A 323 50.53 30.40 -0.33
CA SER A 323 49.88 29.77 -1.49
C SER A 323 50.72 28.71 -2.22
N ASN A 324 52.02 28.63 -1.94
CA ASN A 324 52.93 27.60 -2.47
C ASN A 324 53.08 26.39 -1.54
N HIS A 325 52.36 26.34 -0.40
CA HIS A 325 52.32 25.19 0.48
C HIS A 325 50.99 24.45 0.35
N ILE A 326 51.01 23.15 0.62
CA ILE A 326 49.83 22.30 0.69
C ILE A 326 49.65 21.75 2.11
N ILE A 327 48.40 21.43 2.45
CA ILE A 327 48.07 20.80 3.73
C ILE A 327 48.49 19.34 3.71
N LYS A 328 49.21 18.94 4.75
CA LYS A 328 49.49 17.56 5.11
C LYS A 328 48.61 17.15 6.29
N GLY A 329 47.76 16.15 6.08
CA GLY A 329 46.78 15.67 7.05
C GLY A 329 45.35 16.10 6.70
N ASN A 330 44.46 16.12 7.70
CA ASN A 330 43.07 16.54 7.52
C ASN A 330 42.95 18.06 7.62
N ALA A 331 42.52 18.69 6.53
CA ALA A 331 42.28 20.14 6.48
C ALA A 331 41.09 20.57 7.36
N THR A 332 40.14 19.66 7.59
CA THR A 332 38.92 19.93 8.37
C THR A 332 38.83 18.96 9.55
N LEU A 333 38.63 19.50 10.75
CA LEU A 333 38.47 18.77 12.00
C LEU A 333 37.04 18.90 12.52
N GLU A 334 36.38 17.79 12.82
CA GLU A 334 35.10 17.76 13.55
C GLU A 334 35.31 17.75 15.07
N CYS A 335 34.51 18.51 15.82
CA CYS A 335 34.47 18.46 17.28
C CYS A 335 33.64 17.26 17.78
N LEU A 336 34.28 16.35 18.52
CA LEU A 336 33.68 15.14 19.06
C LEU A 336 32.99 15.36 20.41
N GLU A 337 32.20 14.38 20.83
CA GLU A 337 31.43 14.39 22.08
C GLU A 337 32.29 14.48 23.36
N ASN A 338 33.50 13.95 23.31
CA ASN A 338 34.47 14.02 24.40
C ASN A 338 35.24 15.36 24.45
N GLY A 339 34.83 16.37 23.67
CA GLY A 339 35.51 17.66 23.62
C GLY A 339 36.86 17.63 22.88
N GLN A 340 37.18 16.56 22.15
CA GLN A 340 38.39 16.44 21.34
C GLN A 340 38.11 16.62 19.85
N TRP A 341 39.12 17.03 19.10
CA TRP A 341 39.05 17.08 17.64
C TRP A 341 39.23 15.68 17.05
N SER A 342 38.45 15.37 16.01
CA SER A 342 38.48 14.09 15.28
C SER A 342 39.86 13.67 14.76
N ASN A 343 40.71 14.64 14.44
CA ASN A 343 42.06 14.41 13.93
C ASN A 343 43.04 15.40 14.60
N PRO A 344 44.35 15.06 14.63
CA PRO A 344 45.37 16.01 15.03
C PRO A 344 45.43 17.19 14.04
N ARG A 345 45.98 18.31 14.51
CA ARG A 345 46.15 19.51 13.69
C ARG A 345 47.00 19.23 12.43
N PRO A 346 46.61 19.74 11.26
CA PRO A 346 47.40 19.59 10.05
C PRO A 346 48.67 20.47 10.09
N THR A 347 49.58 20.19 9.16
CA THR A 347 50.80 20.99 8.92
C THR A 347 50.89 21.40 7.46
N CYS A 348 51.55 22.52 7.17
CA CYS A 348 51.83 22.93 5.79
C CYS A 348 53.20 22.43 5.33
N GLU A 349 53.27 21.87 4.14
CA GLU A 349 54.51 21.45 3.49
C GLU A 349 54.67 22.11 2.12
N ALA A 350 55.91 22.33 1.70
CA ALA A 350 56.19 23.00 0.44
C ALA A 350 55.66 22.15 -0.71
N ALA A 351 54.85 22.75 -1.59
CA ALA A 351 54.35 22.03 -2.74
C ALA A 351 55.49 21.73 -3.71
N GLN A 352 55.42 20.57 -4.38
CA GLN A 352 56.35 20.27 -5.45
C GLN A 352 56.14 21.22 -6.63
N GLN A 353 57.24 21.68 -7.21
CA GLN A 353 57.23 22.53 -8.38
C GLN A 353 56.99 21.70 -9.64
N CYS A 354 56.21 22.22 -10.57
CA CYS A 354 56.05 21.59 -11.86
C CYS A 354 57.24 21.93 -12.76
N ARG A 355 57.63 20.99 -13.60
CA ARG A 355 58.58 21.25 -14.69
C ARG A 355 57.88 21.95 -15.85
N THR A 356 58.61 22.15 -16.95
CA THR A 356 58.07 22.68 -18.20
C THR A 356 56.74 22.01 -18.57
N PRO A 357 55.72 22.80 -18.93
CA PRO A 357 54.38 22.31 -19.19
C PRO A 357 54.33 21.38 -20.40
N PRO A 358 53.37 20.43 -20.44
CA PRO A 358 53.30 19.43 -21.51
C PRO A 358 52.97 20.09 -22.86
N HIS A 359 53.49 19.52 -23.94
CA HIS A 359 53.15 19.95 -25.30
C HIS A 359 51.66 19.70 -25.61
N LEU A 360 51.04 20.62 -26.35
CA LEU A 360 49.65 20.50 -26.83
C LEU A 360 49.64 20.22 -28.33
N SER A 361 49.00 19.14 -28.77
CA SER A 361 48.83 18.88 -30.20
C SER A 361 48.01 19.99 -30.85
N ASP A 362 48.47 20.47 -32.01
CA ASP A 362 47.85 21.54 -32.80
C ASP A 362 47.64 22.87 -32.03
N GLY A 363 48.48 23.11 -31.03
CA GLY A 363 48.52 24.35 -30.28
C GLY A 363 49.91 24.62 -29.72
N ASP A 364 50.08 25.78 -29.10
CA ASP A 364 51.32 26.19 -28.45
C ASP A 364 50.99 26.98 -27.17
N THR A 365 52.00 27.15 -26.33
CA THR A 365 51.95 28.11 -25.23
C THR A 365 51.98 29.54 -25.76
N LYS A 366 51.14 30.42 -25.19
CA LYS A 366 51.03 31.82 -25.64
C LYS A 366 52.26 32.66 -25.28
N THR A 367 53.00 32.24 -24.26
CA THR A 367 54.19 32.92 -23.75
C THR A 367 55.32 31.92 -23.54
N SER A 368 56.55 32.42 -23.42
CA SER A 368 57.72 31.57 -23.20
C SER A 368 57.61 30.78 -21.89
N THR A 369 57.93 29.49 -21.96
CA THR A 369 57.85 28.59 -20.81
C THR A 369 59.05 28.73 -19.88
N LYS A 370 58.80 28.64 -18.57
CA LYS A 370 59.84 28.53 -17.53
C LYS A 370 60.30 27.06 -17.40
N GLN A 371 61.46 26.85 -16.77
CA GLN A 371 61.91 25.49 -16.40
C GLN A 371 61.16 24.94 -15.18
N LEU A 372 60.78 25.82 -14.25
CA LEU A 372 60.10 25.49 -13.00
C LEU A 372 58.92 26.43 -12.78
N TYR A 373 57.81 25.86 -12.32
CA TYR A 373 56.58 26.55 -11.99
C TYR A 373 56.17 26.23 -10.55
N GLN A 374 55.82 27.27 -9.80
CA GLN A 374 55.31 27.13 -8.44
C GLN A 374 53.87 26.59 -8.46
N HIS A 375 53.43 26.06 -7.33
CA HIS A 375 52.06 25.62 -7.17
C HIS A 375 51.07 26.78 -7.43
N ASN A 376 49.95 26.47 -8.09
CA ASN A 376 48.93 27.40 -8.56
C ASN A 376 49.36 28.34 -9.69
N GLU A 377 50.60 28.31 -10.17
CA GLU A 377 50.95 29.00 -11.42
C GLU A 377 50.24 28.37 -12.62
N LYS A 378 49.88 29.22 -13.57
CA LYS A 378 49.11 28.84 -14.76
C LYS A 378 49.90 29.14 -16.02
N VAL A 379 49.74 28.29 -17.03
CA VAL A 379 50.24 28.50 -18.38
C VAL A 379 49.05 28.55 -19.33
N GLU A 380 48.99 29.62 -20.11
CA GLU A 380 47.97 29.82 -21.14
C GLU A 380 48.41 29.19 -22.46
N TYR A 381 47.52 28.40 -23.04
CA TYR A 381 47.69 27.78 -24.35
C TYR A 381 46.83 28.47 -25.39
N ILE A 382 47.25 28.38 -26.65
CA ILE A 382 46.52 28.85 -27.81
C ILE A 382 46.56 27.77 -28.90
N CYS A 383 45.47 27.60 -29.63
CA CYS A 383 45.44 26.67 -30.75
C CYS A 383 46.03 27.31 -32.00
N GLN A 384 46.50 26.48 -32.94
CA GLN A 384 46.96 26.94 -34.24
C GLN A 384 45.83 27.60 -35.03
N HIS A 385 46.19 28.35 -36.07
CA HIS A 385 45.23 29.09 -36.88
C HIS A 385 44.11 28.19 -37.42
N TYR A 386 42.85 28.60 -37.25
CA TYR A 386 41.61 27.85 -37.54
C TYR A 386 41.26 26.67 -36.61
N TYR A 387 42.12 26.29 -35.67
CA TYR A 387 41.79 25.29 -34.65
C TYR A 387 41.06 25.94 -33.47
N VAL A 388 40.07 25.25 -32.92
CA VAL A 388 39.23 25.80 -31.84
C VAL A 388 39.55 25.12 -30.52
N MET A 389 39.76 25.89 -29.46
CA MET A 389 40.03 25.33 -28.15
C MET A 389 38.79 24.68 -27.52
N LYS A 390 38.93 23.45 -27.03
CA LYS A 390 37.96 22.79 -26.15
C LYS A 390 38.57 22.54 -24.78
N GLY A 391 37.85 22.99 -23.74
CA GLY A 391 38.35 23.08 -22.37
C GLY A 391 38.63 24.54 -21.99
N GLY A 392 39.35 24.76 -20.89
CA GLY A 392 39.80 26.10 -20.49
C GLY A 392 41.24 26.36 -20.93
N PRO A 393 41.64 27.59 -21.31
CA PRO A 393 42.95 27.85 -21.91
C PRO A 393 44.15 27.70 -20.97
N PHE A 394 43.95 27.24 -19.75
CA PHE A 394 44.99 27.19 -18.72
C PHE A 394 45.26 25.77 -18.25
N LYS A 395 46.52 25.39 -18.21
CA LYS A 395 46.99 24.33 -17.29
C LYS A 395 47.52 24.96 -16.01
N THR A 396 47.20 24.37 -14.87
CA THR A 396 47.59 24.85 -13.54
C THR A 396 48.53 23.85 -12.87
N CYS A 397 49.63 24.33 -12.32
CA CYS A 397 50.57 23.50 -11.56
C CYS A 397 49.97 23.10 -10.20
N ASN A 398 49.70 21.83 -10.01
CA ASN A 398 49.17 21.26 -8.77
C ASN A 398 50.15 20.23 -8.20
N HIS A 399 50.91 20.62 -7.17
CA HIS A 399 51.89 19.77 -6.48
C HIS A 399 52.74 18.89 -7.44
N GLY A 400 53.44 19.52 -8.38
CA GLY A 400 54.33 18.84 -9.33
C GLY A 400 53.63 18.35 -10.61
N GLU A 401 52.31 18.33 -10.67
CA GLU A 401 51.55 17.86 -11.82
C GLU A 401 50.74 18.96 -12.51
N TRP A 402 50.69 18.92 -13.85
CA TRP A 402 49.90 19.87 -14.64
C TRP A 402 48.45 19.41 -14.76
N THR A 403 47.54 20.15 -14.13
CA THR A 403 46.10 19.91 -14.17
C THR A 403 45.39 20.86 -15.15
N GLY A 404 44.23 20.46 -15.66
CA GLY A 404 43.45 21.21 -16.64
C GLY A 404 43.33 20.47 -17.97
N GLU A 405 42.11 20.21 -18.41
CA GLU A 405 41.81 19.50 -19.65
C GLU A 405 41.71 20.48 -20.82
N ILE A 406 42.54 20.25 -21.84
CA ILE A 406 42.61 21.07 -23.06
C ILE A 406 42.82 20.21 -24.30
N ARG A 407 42.15 20.56 -25.40
CA ARG A 407 42.41 20.03 -26.74
C ARG A 407 42.10 21.06 -27.81
N CYS A 408 42.84 21.04 -28.91
CA CYS A 408 42.55 21.84 -30.10
C CYS A 408 41.72 21.00 -31.07
N LEU A 409 40.53 21.51 -31.41
CA LEU A 409 39.63 20.90 -32.38
C LEU A 409 40.06 21.27 -33.77
N GLN A 410 40.12 20.28 -34.66
CA GLN A 410 40.69 20.45 -35.97
C GLN A 410 39.82 21.35 -36.87
N ALA A 411 40.49 22.21 -37.63
CA ALA A 411 39.87 22.99 -38.69
C ALA A 411 39.42 22.08 -39.83
N CYS A 412 38.30 22.40 -40.47
CA CYS A 412 37.88 21.70 -41.66
C CYS A 412 38.39 22.38 -42.92
N THR A 413 38.75 21.57 -43.91
CA THR A 413 39.19 22.06 -45.21
C THR A 413 38.32 21.43 -46.29
N VAL A 414 37.72 22.27 -47.14
CA VAL A 414 36.99 21.82 -48.34
C VAL A 414 37.65 22.44 -49.55
N ASN A 415 38.10 21.61 -50.49
CA ASN A 415 38.77 22.06 -51.72
C ASN A 415 37.89 21.80 -52.95
N ARG A 416 38.31 22.37 -54.08
CA ARG A 416 37.61 22.25 -55.37
C ARG A 416 37.44 20.81 -55.84
N ASP A 417 38.42 19.95 -55.62
CA ASP A 417 38.36 18.55 -56.08
C ASP A 417 37.30 17.75 -55.30
N ASP A 418 37.22 17.97 -53.99
CA ASP A 418 36.18 17.40 -53.13
C ASP A 418 34.79 17.87 -53.57
N MET A 419 34.63 19.16 -53.87
CA MET A 419 33.37 19.72 -54.36
C MET A 419 32.98 19.19 -55.74
N ASN A 420 33.93 19.10 -56.67
CA ASN A 420 33.71 18.58 -58.02
C ASN A 420 33.25 17.12 -58.00
N ARG A 421 33.85 16.28 -57.14
CA ARG A 421 33.44 14.87 -56.96
C ARG A 421 31.97 14.73 -56.53
N HIS A 422 31.42 15.75 -55.87
CA HIS A 422 30.05 15.76 -55.37
C HIS A 422 29.10 16.66 -56.21
N ASN A 423 29.59 17.27 -57.30
CA ASN A 423 28.84 18.21 -58.15
C ASN A 423 28.24 19.42 -57.37
N ILE A 424 28.98 19.91 -56.38
CA ILE A 424 28.60 21.04 -55.52
C ILE A 424 29.56 22.23 -55.68
N GLN A 425 29.15 23.40 -55.20
CA GLN A 425 29.98 24.60 -55.04
C GLN A 425 29.56 25.36 -53.77
N PHE A 426 30.42 26.21 -53.23
CA PHE A 426 30.05 27.08 -52.10
C PHE A 426 28.92 28.03 -52.50
N ARG A 427 27.96 28.23 -51.60
CA ARG A 427 26.82 29.13 -51.85
C ARG A 427 27.21 30.61 -51.78
N PHE A 428 28.09 30.96 -50.84
CA PHE A 428 28.42 32.36 -50.51
C PHE A 428 29.89 32.75 -50.75
N SER A 429 30.77 31.78 -51.04
CA SER A 429 32.18 32.04 -51.37
C SER A 429 32.44 31.70 -52.84
N ARG A 430 33.39 32.43 -53.46
CA ARG A 430 33.93 32.12 -54.80
C ARG A 430 35.30 31.45 -54.73
N ASP A 431 35.76 31.10 -53.54
CA ASP A 431 37.09 30.52 -53.32
C ASP A 431 37.13 29.05 -53.74
N ASP A 432 38.25 28.62 -54.31
CA ASP A 432 38.51 27.22 -54.70
C ASP A 432 38.87 26.33 -53.48
N LYS A 433 39.13 26.94 -52.32
CA LYS A 433 39.47 26.26 -51.08
C LYS A 433 39.01 27.09 -49.89
N LEU A 434 38.30 26.45 -48.97
CA LEU A 434 37.84 27.07 -47.74
C LEU A 434 38.42 26.34 -46.52
N TYR A 435 38.95 27.12 -45.59
CA TYR A 435 39.30 26.66 -44.24
C TYR A 435 38.28 27.25 -43.28
N THR A 436 37.67 26.42 -42.44
CA THR A 436 36.67 26.85 -41.47
C THR A 436 36.97 26.29 -40.10
N GLU A 437 36.61 27.05 -39.08
CA GLU A 437 36.80 26.63 -37.70
C GLU A 437 35.82 25.50 -37.34
N HIS A 438 36.17 24.72 -36.33
CA HIS A 438 35.23 23.76 -35.76
C HIS A 438 33.98 24.48 -35.25
N GLY A 439 32.81 24.01 -35.67
CA GLY A 439 31.54 24.63 -35.30
C GLY A 439 30.93 25.49 -36.40
N ASP A 440 31.73 25.95 -37.36
CA ASP A 440 31.25 26.74 -38.49
C ASP A 440 30.36 25.91 -39.41
N VAL A 441 29.39 26.59 -40.00
CA VAL A 441 28.45 25.99 -40.96
C VAL A 441 28.80 26.46 -42.36
N ILE A 442 29.09 25.50 -43.23
CA ILE A 442 29.34 25.69 -44.64
C ILE A 442 28.06 25.38 -45.41
N GLU A 443 27.63 26.32 -46.26
CA GLU A 443 26.48 26.12 -47.12
C GLU A 443 26.91 25.92 -48.57
N PHE A 444 26.40 24.84 -49.16
CA PHE A 444 26.65 24.41 -50.52
C PHE A 444 25.42 24.65 -51.41
N THR A 445 25.66 24.71 -52.71
CA THR A 445 24.63 24.63 -53.74
C THR A 445 25.11 23.71 -54.85
N CYS A 446 24.19 23.11 -55.60
CA CYS A 446 24.58 22.31 -56.77
C CYS A 446 25.25 23.20 -57.81
N PHE A 447 26.33 22.71 -58.42
CA PHE A 447 26.93 23.35 -59.60
C PHE A 447 25.97 23.25 -60.78
N ARG A 448 25.36 22.06 -60.98
CA ARG A 448 24.22 21.80 -61.86
C ARG A 448 23.29 20.77 -61.23
N GLY A 449 22.03 20.73 -61.66
CA GLY A 449 21.09 19.72 -61.20
C GLY A 449 20.47 20.02 -59.82
N ARG A 450 20.12 18.97 -59.09
CA ARG A 450 19.41 19.05 -57.80
C ARG A 450 20.10 18.20 -56.72
N PRO A 451 19.93 18.54 -55.43
CA PRO A 451 20.44 17.74 -54.32
C PRO A 451 19.94 16.30 -54.37
N VAL A 452 20.82 15.35 -54.06
CA VAL A 452 20.49 13.92 -53.90
C VAL A 452 21.13 13.35 -52.63
N GLY A 453 20.56 12.29 -52.08
CA GLY A 453 21.01 11.68 -50.83
C GLY A 453 20.34 12.27 -49.58
N THR A 454 20.84 11.89 -48.41
CA THR A 454 20.27 12.24 -47.10
C THR A 454 20.92 13.44 -46.43
N LEU A 455 22.11 13.85 -46.90
CA LEU A 455 22.85 14.99 -46.36
C LEU A 455 22.26 16.31 -46.89
N GLY A 456 21.96 17.24 -45.97
CA GLY A 456 21.48 18.58 -46.32
C GLY A 456 22.58 19.46 -46.95
N MET A 457 22.18 20.53 -47.63
CA MET A 457 23.13 21.45 -48.27
C MET A 457 23.89 22.36 -47.28
N ARG A 458 23.53 22.33 -45.98
CA ARG A 458 24.25 23.01 -44.90
C ARG A 458 24.94 21.97 -44.04
N GLN A 459 26.25 22.08 -43.90
CA GLN A 459 27.08 21.13 -43.18
C GLN A 459 27.95 21.85 -42.16
N LYS A 460 28.13 21.21 -41.01
CA LYS A 460 28.93 21.76 -39.92
C LYS A 460 30.31 21.12 -39.95
N CYS A 461 31.34 21.92 -39.64
CA CYS A 461 32.67 21.41 -39.39
C CYS A 461 32.71 20.69 -38.03
N GLU A 462 32.95 19.37 -38.04
CA GLU A 462 33.07 18.53 -36.86
C GLU A 462 34.48 17.95 -36.75
N ASP A 463 35.33 18.58 -35.94
CA ASP A 463 36.69 18.17 -35.59
C ASP A 463 37.50 17.69 -36.82
N GLY A 464 37.64 18.58 -37.82
CA GLY A 464 38.36 18.31 -39.07
C GLY A 464 37.55 17.66 -40.17
N VAL A 465 36.30 17.25 -39.90
CA VAL A 465 35.43 16.54 -40.84
C VAL A 465 34.25 17.41 -41.27
N VAL A 466 34.00 17.48 -42.59
CA VAL A 466 32.77 18.02 -43.17
C VAL A 466 32.16 16.94 -44.06
N HIS A 467 30.91 16.57 -43.77
CA HIS A 467 30.18 15.59 -44.57
C HIS A 467 29.58 16.24 -45.81
N LEU A 468 30.24 16.12 -46.96
CA LEU A 468 29.81 16.82 -48.17
C LEU A 468 28.49 16.25 -48.77
N PRO A 469 27.51 17.12 -49.10
CA PRO A 469 26.30 16.69 -49.80
C PRO A 469 26.59 16.41 -51.27
N THR A 470 25.71 15.69 -51.97
CA THR A 470 25.89 15.33 -53.40
C THR A 470 24.76 15.87 -54.26
N CYS A 471 25.04 16.21 -55.52
CA CYS A 471 24.05 16.60 -56.53
C CYS A 471 24.07 15.68 -57.75
N GLN A 472 22.92 15.56 -58.43
CA GLN A 472 22.74 14.77 -59.66
C GLN A 472 23.39 15.42 -60.89
#